data_AF-A0A5N4AWG3-F1
#
_entry.id   AF-A0A5N4AWG3-F1
#
_cell.length_a   1.000
_cell.length_b   1.000
_cell.length_c   1.000
_cell.angle_alpha   90.00
_cell.angle_beta   90.00
_cell.angle_gamma   90.00
#
_symmetry.space_group_name_H-M   'P 1'
#
loop_
_entity.id
_entity.type
_entity.pdbx_description
1 polymer ?
#
loop_
_entity_poly.entity_id
_entity_poly.type
_entity_poly.pdbx_seq_one_letter_code
_entity_poly.pdbx_strand_id
1 'polypeptide(L)' 'YITRRSVLLGGEGVTVEIDEAKRGKRKYNRGRRIEGQWVFGGIERGSKNCFL' A
#
# COMPACT_ATOMS: atom_id res chain seq x y z
N TYR A 1 14.89 3.70 6.86
CA TYR A 1 14.12 4.56 7.78
C TYR A 1 12.84 4.99 7.07
N ILE A 2 11.66 4.58 7.54
CA ILE A 2 10.38 5.10 7.03
C ILE A 2 10.18 6.45 7.72
N THR A 3 10.39 7.55 7.00
CA THR A 3 10.12 8.89 7.51
C THR A 3 8.64 9.17 7.38
N ARG A 4 7.96 9.54 8.47
CA ARG A 4 6.56 9.99 8.44
C ARG A 4 6.48 11.35 7.77
N ARG A 5 6.38 11.36 6.44
CA ARG A 5 6.16 12.57 5.65
C ARG A 5 4.70 12.60 5.22
N SER A 6 3.93 13.54 5.75
CA SER A 6 2.57 13.81 5.30
C SER A 6 2.63 14.67 4.04
N VAL A 7 2.63 14.02 2.87
CA VAL A 7 2.57 14.70 1.57
C VAL A 7 1.20 14.43 0.96
N LEU A 8 0.58 15.47 0.43
CA LEU A 8 -0.66 15.32 -0.32
C LEU A 8 -0.30 14.72 -1.68
N LEU A 9 -0.80 13.52 -1.96
CA LEU A 9 -0.61 12.83 -3.23
C LEU A 9 -1.81 13.10 -4.12
N GLY A 10 -1.55 13.39 -5.40
CA GLY A 10 -2.59 13.73 -6.37
C GLY A 10 -2.80 15.24 -6.54
N GLY A 11 -3.77 15.59 -7.38
CA GLY A 11 -4.00 16.95 -7.84
C GLY A 11 -4.51 16.95 -9.28
N GLU A 12 -4.92 18.10 -9.80
CA GLU A 12 -5.36 18.22 -11.19
C GLU A 12 -4.20 17.91 -12.15
N GLY A 13 -4.42 16.99 -13.11
CA GLY A 13 -3.39 16.54 -14.05
C GLY A 13 -2.35 15.57 -13.47
N VAL A 14 -2.51 15.15 -12.20
CA VAL A 14 -1.60 14.20 -11.55
C VAL A 14 -2.16 12.79 -11.59
N THR A 15 -1.34 11.85 -12.07
CA THR A 15 -1.68 10.43 -12.07
C THR A 15 -1.02 9.72 -10.89
N VAL A 16 -1.83 9.11 -10.02
CA VAL A 16 -1.36 8.27 -8.90
C VAL A 16 -1.69 6.82 -9.20
N GLU A 17 -0.69 5.95 -9.07
CA GLU A 17 -0.86 4.50 -9.10
C GLU A 17 -1.12 4.00 -7.67
N ILE A 18 -2.10 3.12 -7.51
CA ILE A 18 -2.46 2.51 -6.23
C ILE A 18 -2.34 1.00 -6.38
N ASP A 19 -1.71 0.35 -5.41
CA ASP A 19 -1.59 -1.11 -5.35
C ASP A 19 -2.11 -1.63 -4.02
N GLU A 20 -2.73 -2.81 -4.06
CA GLU A 20 -3.38 -3.43 -2.91
C GLU A 20 -2.74 -4.78 -2.59
N ALA A 21 -2.26 -4.92 -1.34
CA ALA A 21 -1.72 -6.16 -0.85
C ALA A 21 -2.56 -6.67 0.33
N LYS A 22 -3.30 -7.76 0.11
CA LYS A 22 -3.96 -8.47 1.21
C LYS A 22 -2.96 -9.36 1.94
N ARG A 23 -2.51 -8.90 3.10
CA ARG A 23 -1.66 -9.69 3.97
C ARG A 23 -2.51 -10.59 4.86
N GLY A 24 -2.74 -11.81 4.40
CA GLY A 24 -3.25 -12.90 5.22
C GLY A 24 -2.50 -14.16 4.88
N LYS A 25 -1.60 -14.63 5.75
CA LYS A 25 -0.78 -15.80 5.40
C LYS A 25 -1.11 -17.01 6.25
N ARG A 26 -1.35 -18.12 5.54
CA ARG A 26 -1.00 -19.47 6.00
C ARG A 26 -0.10 -20.10 4.96
N LYS A 27 1.11 -20.45 5.38
CA LYS A 27 2.08 -21.20 4.57
C LYS A 27 1.74 -22.68 4.77
N TYR A 28 1.45 -23.42 3.69
CA TYR A 28 1.16 -24.88 3.74
C TYR A 28 -0.15 -25.31 4.45
N ASN A 29 -1.17 -24.44 4.57
CA ASN A 29 -2.56 -24.78 4.92
C ASN A 29 -2.87 -25.53 6.24
N ARG A 30 -1.95 -25.61 7.21
CA ARG A 30 -2.22 -26.31 8.49
C ARG A 30 -2.62 -25.39 9.64
N GLY A 31 -3.77 -25.65 10.29
CA GLY A 31 -4.31 -25.00 11.52
C GLY A 31 -5.49 -24.00 11.33
N ARG A 32 -5.69 -23.02 12.24
CA ARG A 32 -6.78 -22.01 12.28
C ARG A 32 -6.67 -20.85 11.26
N ARG A 33 -7.82 -20.46 10.68
CA ARG A 33 -8.00 -19.32 9.76
C ARG A 33 -7.54 -17.99 10.38
N ILE A 34 -6.83 -17.17 9.60
CA ILE A 34 -6.35 -15.84 10.01
C ILE A 34 -7.08 -14.80 9.17
N GLU A 35 -7.76 -13.85 9.81
CA GLU A 35 -8.26 -12.64 9.14
C GLU A 35 -7.07 -11.85 8.60
N GLY A 36 -7.05 -11.62 7.29
CA GLY A 36 -5.99 -10.88 6.63
C GLY A 36 -6.25 -9.38 6.68
N GLN A 37 -5.19 -8.59 6.90
CA GLN A 37 -5.24 -7.14 6.80
C GLN A 37 -5.00 -6.72 5.34
N TRP A 38 -5.77 -5.74 4.89
CA TRP A 38 -5.49 -5.06 3.64
C TRP A 38 -4.44 -3.98 3.88
N VAL A 39 -3.47 -3.91 2.97
CA VAL A 39 -2.48 -2.85 2.91
C VAL A 39 -2.63 -2.20 1.55
N PHE A 40 -2.69 -0.88 1.52
CA PHE A 40 -2.81 -0.10 0.30
C PHE A 40 -1.58 0.78 0.20
N GLY A 41 -0.85 0.65 -0.90
CA GLY A 41 0.22 1.56 -1.24
C GLY A 41 -0.18 2.39 -2.45
N GLY A 42 0.50 3.52 -2.63
CA GLY A 42 0.35 4.27 -3.86
C GLY A 42 1.54 5.17 -4.14
N ILE A 43 1.77 5.48 -5.40
CA ILE A 43 2.88 6.30 -5.89
C ILE A 43 2.40 7.27 -6.97
N GLU A 44 2.84 8.52 -6.87
CA GLU A 44 2.57 9.54 -7.87
C GLU A 44 3.55 9.46 -9.05
N ARG A 45 3.02 9.44 -10.28
CA ARG A 45 3.84 9.47 -11.49
C ARG A 45 4.48 10.84 -11.65
N GLY A 46 5.81 10.87 -11.56
CA GLY A 46 6.63 12.08 -11.79
C GLY A 46 7.38 12.52 -10.54
N SER A 47 6.69 12.67 -9.40
CA SER A 47 7.29 13.11 -8.14
C SER A 47 7.98 11.97 -7.36
N LYS A 48 7.61 10.70 -7.64
CA LYS A 48 7.99 9.51 -6.88
C LYS A 48 7.60 9.56 -5.39
N ASN A 49 6.68 10.46 -5.03
CA ASN A 49 6.09 10.46 -3.69
C ASN A 49 5.19 9.22 -3.54
N CYS A 50 5.23 8.55 -2.39
CA CYS A 50 4.46 7.33 -2.16
C CYS A 50 3.95 7.19 -0.71
N PHE A 51 2.96 6.32 -0.52
CA PHE A 51 2.43 5.87 0.78
C PHE A 51 2.27 4.36 0.83
N LEU A 52 2.16 3.81 2.05
CA LEU A 52 1.94 2.39 2.38
C LEU A 52 1.08 2.27 3.64
#